data_AF-A0AA42II17-F1
#
_entry.id   AF-A0AA42II17-F1
#
_cell.length_a   1.000
_cell.length_b   1.000
_cell.length_c   1.000
_cell.angle_alpha   90.00
_cell.angle_beta   90.00
_cell.angle_gamma   90.00
#
_symmetry.space_group_name_H-M   'P 1'
#
loop_
_entity.id
_entity.type
_entity.pdbx_description
1 polymer ?
#
loop_
_entity_poly.entity_id
_entity_poly.type
_entity_poly.pdbx_seq_one_letter_code
_entity_poly.pdbx_strand_id
1 'polypeptide(L)'
;ENITFTAQATPMDNLMLQLMGAFAQFEREIILERQKEGIRLAAAQGKYKGRVHKLNPDQAKALQQAWDEGMYSSKVDLAKAFDISRQAVYRYLKKIN
;
A
#
# COMPACT_ATOMS: atom_id res chain seq x y z
N GLU A 1 -8.53 -6.39 -39.84
CA GLU A 1 -9.54 -7.47 -39.92
C GLU A 1 -10.27 -7.53 -38.59
N ASN A 2 -11.60 -7.44 -38.59
CA ASN A 2 -12.43 -7.51 -37.37
C ASN A 2 -12.67 -8.98 -37.03
N ILE A 3 -11.86 -9.52 -36.11
CA ILE A 3 -12.03 -10.88 -35.61
C ILE A 3 -13.32 -10.90 -34.78
N THR A 4 -14.38 -11.46 -35.33
CA THR A 4 -15.68 -11.57 -34.65
C THR A 4 -15.76 -12.94 -34.00
N PHE A 5 -15.59 -12.99 -32.67
CA PHE A 5 -15.74 -14.23 -31.91
C PHE A 5 -17.22 -14.60 -31.79
N THR A 6 -17.68 -15.54 -32.62
CA THR A 6 -19.03 -16.11 -32.52
C THR A 6 -19.07 -17.28 -31.54
N ALA A 7 -20.24 -17.59 -30.96
CA ALA A 7 -20.41 -18.62 -29.93
C ALA A 7 -20.09 -20.08 -30.36
N GLN A 8 -19.86 -20.34 -31.66
CA GLN A 8 -19.25 -21.60 -32.12
C GLN A 8 -17.72 -21.50 -32.02
N ALA A 9 -17.16 -21.90 -30.88
CA ALA A 9 -15.71 -21.93 -30.69
C ALA A 9 -15.10 -23.09 -31.49
N THR A 10 -14.43 -22.77 -32.60
CA THR A 10 -13.66 -23.78 -33.35
C THR A 10 -12.38 -24.13 -32.58
N PRO A 11 -11.76 -25.30 -32.83
CA PRO A 11 -10.45 -25.63 -32.27
C PRO A 11 -9.38 -24.54 -32.53
N MET A 12 -9.47 -23.82 -33.65
CA MET A 12 -8.58 -22.71 -34.00
C MET A 12 -8.83 -21.45 -33.14
N ASP A 13 -10.08 -21.13 -32.83
CA ASP A 13 -10.41 -19.98 -31.96
C ASP A 13 -9.90 -20.21 -30.54
N ASN A 14 -10.02 -21.46 -30.04
CA ASN A 14 -9.49 -21.86 -28.74
C ASN A 14 -7.97 -21.75 -28.69
N LEU A 15 -7.27 -22.19 -29.73
CA LEU A 15 -5.81 -22.06 -29.84
C LEU A 15 -5.40 -20.58 -29.85
N MET A 16 -6.08 -19.74 -30.64
CA MET A 16 -5.78 -18.31 -30.71
C MET A 16 -6.00 -17.62 -29.37
N LEU A 17 -7.10 -17.92 -28.68
CA LEU A 17 -7.38 -17.37 -27.35
C LEU A 17 -6.30 -17.76 -26.33
N GLN A 18 -5.85 -19.02 -26.35
CA GLN A 18 -4.77 -19.48 -25.47
C GLN A 18 -3.46 -18.77 -25.77
N LEU A 19 -3.12 -18.61 -27.06
CA LEU A 19 -1.92 -17.91 -27.49
C LEU A 19 -1.95 -16.44 -27.06
N MET A 20 -3.08 -15.76 -27.24
CA MET A 20 -3.26 -14.38 -26.77
C MET A 20 -3.13 -14.26 -25.25
N GLY A 21 -3.68 -15.22 -24.50
CA GLY A 21 -3.52 -15.30 -23.05
C GLY A 21 -2.06 -15.47 -22.63
N ALA A 22 -1.32 -16.34 -23.31
CA ALA A 22 0.11 -16.55 -23.08
C ALA A 22 0.94 -15.30 -23.37
N PHE A 23 0.65 -14.59 -24.47
CA PHE A 23 1.31 -13.32 -24.78
C PHE A 23 1.02 -12.24 -23.74
N ALA A 24 -0.24 -12.09 -23.31
CA ALA A 24 -0.60 -11.12 -22.28
C ALA A 24 0.13 -11.39 -20.95
N GLN A 25 0.30 -12.67 -20.59
CA GLN A 25 1.10 -13.05 -19.43
C GLN A 25 2.58 -12.71 -19.61
N PHE A 26 3.16 -13.06 -20.76
CA PHE A 26 4.56 -12.77 -21.07
C PHE A 26 4.86 -11.26 -21.00
N GLU A 27 4.03 -10.42 -21.61
CA GLU A 27 4.19 -8.96 -21.54
C GLU A 27 4.10 -8.45 -20.09
N ARG A 28 3.17 -9.00 -19.30
CA ARG A 28 3.04 -8.65 -17.88
C ARG A 28 4.30 -9.00 -17.09
N GLU A 29 4.91 -10.14 -17.36
CA GLU A 29 6.16 -10.56 -16.71
C GLU A 29 7.30 -9.59 -17.03
N ILE A 30 7.47 -9.19 -18.31
CA ILE A 30 8.47 -8.18 -18.71
C ILE A 30 8.24 -6.84 -18.00
N ILE A 31 6.99 -6.38 -17.92
CA ILE A 31 6.66 -5.12 -17.22
C ILE A 31 7.06 -5.20 -15.74
N LEU A 32 6.79 -6.33 -15.09
CA LEU A 32 7.14 -6.55 -13.69
C LEU A 32 8.66 -6.61 -13.47
N GLU A 33 9.42 -7.21 -14.39
CA GLU A 33 10.88 -7.20 -14.31
C GLU A 33 11.47 -5.80 -14.36
N ARG A 34 11.03 -4.99 -15.34
CA ARG A 34 11.46 -3.59 -15.46
C ARG A 34 11.04 -2.76 -14.24
N GLN A 35 9.85 -3.00 -13.71
CA GLN A 35 9.38 -2.34 -12.49
C GLN A 35 10.27 -2.70 -11.29
N LYS A 36 10.62 -3.97 -11.11
CA LYS A 36 11.53 -4.41 -10.03
C LYS A 36 12.89 -3.74 -10.13
N GLU A 37 13.44 -3.63 -11.33
CA GLU A 37 14.71 -2.92 -11.55
C GLU A 37 14.59 -1.44 -11.15
N GLY A 38 13.53 -0.76 -11.61
CA GLY A 38 13.26 0.64 -11.23
C GLY A 38 13.09 0.83 -9.73
N ILE A 39 12.35 -0.06 -9.06
CA ILE A 39 12.19 -0.07 -7.60
C ILE A 39 13.54 -0.25 -6.92
N ARG A 40 14.39 -1.17 -7.39
CA ARG A 40 15.73 -1.41 -6.83
C ARG A 40 16.61 -0.17 -6.90
N LEU A 41 16.61 0.52 -8.04
CA LEU A 41 17.35 1.77 -8.21
C LEU A 41 16.81 2.90 -7.32
N ALA A 42 15.48 3.05 -7.25
CA ALA A 42 14.84 4.05 -6.38
C ALA A 42 15.05 3.76 -4.88
N ALA A 43 15.08 2.49 -4.48
CA ALA A 43 15.41 2.07 -3.13
C ALA A 43 16.88 2.35 -2.78
N ALA A 44 17.81 2.06 -3.70
CA ALA A 44 19.23 2.41 -3.52
C ALA A 44 19.45 3.93 -3.40
N GLN A 45 18.62 4.74 -4.07
CA GLN A 45 18.60 6.20 -3.94
C GLN A 45 17.86 6.71 -2.67
N GLY A 46 17.32 5.81 -1.83
CA GLY A 46 16.61 6.19 -0.61
C GLY A 46 15.27 6.90 -0.82
N LYS A 47 14.64 6.75 -1.99
CA LYS A 47 13.36 7.42 -2.30
C LYS A 47 12.19 6.91 -1.45
N TYR A 48 12.21 5.64 -1.07
CA TYR A 48 11.14 5.04 -0.25
C TYR A 48 11.36 5.33 1.23
N LYS A 49 10.62 6.29 1.79
CA LYS A 49 10.65 6.65 3.22
C LYS A 49 9.51 6.03 4.04
N GLY A 50 8.81 5.05 3.46
CA GLY A 50 7.62 4.44 4.05
C GLY A 50 6.42 5.40 4.08
N ARG A 51 5.41 5.04 4.87
CA ARG A 51 4.21 5.86 5.05
C ARG A 51 4.54 7.09 5.91
N VAL A 52 4.16 8.27 5.43
CA VAL A 52 4.24 9.50 6.22
C VAL A 52 3.32 9.37 7.43
N HIS A 53 3.88 9.54 8.64
CA HIS A 53 3.10 9.55 9.88
C HIS A 53 2.25 10.82 9.96
N LYS A 54 1.02 10.70 10.46
CA LYS A 54 0.09 11.84 10.59
C LYS A 54 0.55 12.85 11.64
N LEU A 55 1.23 12.37 12.68
CA LEU A 55 1.83 13.23 13.70
C LEU A 55 3.33 13.37 13.42
N ASN A 56 3.83 14.59 13.55
CA ASN A 56 5.28 14.82 13.59
C ASN A 56 5.86 14.29 14.93
N PRO A 57 7.20 14.16 15.07
CA PRO A 57 7.81 13.64 16.29
C PRO A 57 7.44 14.41 17.55
N ASP A 58 7.27 15.72 17.47
CA ASP A 58 6.95 16.57 18.62
C ASP A 58 5.49 16.41 19.06
N GLN A 59 4.56 16.30 18.12
CA GLN A 59 3.16 15.95 18.38
C GLN A 59 3.02 14.55 18.94
N ALA A 60 3.85 13.60 18.48
CA ALA A 60 3.86 12.25 19.04
C ALA A 60 4.36 12.23 20.49
N LYS A 61 5.34 13.08 20.83
CA LYS A 61 5.78 13.28 22.23
C LYS A 61 4.71 13.98 23.06
N ALA A 62 4.10 15.05 22.54
CA ALA A 62 3.02 15.75 23.22
C ALA A 62 1.82 14.83 23.49
N LEU A 63 1.50 13.93 22.56
CA LEU A 63 0.47 12.91 22.77
C LEU A 63 0.82 11.96 23.92
N GLN A 64 2.09 11.56 24.04
CA GLN A 64 2.55 10.69 25.12
C GLN A 64 2.51 11.42 26.46
N GLN A 65 3.04 12.64 26.52
CA GLN A 65 3.01 13.48 27.72
C GLN A 65 1.58 13.73 28.20
N ALA A 66 0.67 14.09 27.29
CA ALA A 66 -0.73 14.32 27.65
C ALA A 66 -1.44 13.04 28.15
N TRP A 67 -0.99 11.86 27.71
CA TRP A 67 -1.47 10.59 28.25
C TRP A 67 -0.90 10.31 29.64
N ASP A 68 0.40 10.52 29.85
CA ASP A 68 1.10 10.27 31.11
C ASP A 68 0.67 11.25 32.22
N GLU A 69 0.40 12.49 31.87
CA GLU A 69 -0.14 13.55 32.75
C GLU A 69 -1.64 13.36 33.04
N GLY A 70 -2.30 12.39 32.39
CA GLY A 70 -3.73 12.11 32.61
C GLY A 70 -4.66 13.23 32.12
N MET A 71 -4.23 14.05 31.16
CA MET A 71 -5.02 15.18 30.63
C MET A 71 -6.33 14.75 29.95
N TYR A 72 -6.41 13.49 29.52
CA TYR A 72 -7.58 12.93 28.83
C TYR A 72 -8.08 11.67 29.54
N SER A 73 -9.40 11.61 29.77
CA SER A 73 -10.05 10.48 30.45
C SER A 73 -10.07 9.19 29.63
N SER A 74 -9.92 9.27 28.30
CA SER A 74 -9.93 8.09 27.44
C SER A 74 -8.99 8.22 26.24
N LYS A 75 -8.53 7.08 25.72
CA LYS A 75 -7.77 6.99 24.46
C LYS A 75 -8.59 7.43 23.24
N VAL A 76 -9.92 7.50 23.35
CA VAL A 76 -10.80 8.01 22.29
C VAL A 76 -10.76 9.53 22.27
N ASP A 77 -10.76 10.17 23.43
CA ASP A 77 -10.72 11.63 23.53
C ASP A 77 -9.35 12.16 23.14
N LEU A 78 -8.28 11.46 23.52
CA LEU A 78 -6.93 11.72 23.03
C LEU A 78 -6.84 11.58 21.50
N ALA A 79 -7.49 10.56 20.92
CA ALA A 79 -7.51 10.37 19.48
C ALA A 79 -8.19 11.54 18.76
N LYS A 80 -9.32 12.03 19.29
CA LYS A 80 -10.04 13.20 18.75
C LYS A 80 -9.19 14.47 18.85
N ALA A 81 -8.55 14.71 20.00
CA ALA A 81 -7.74 15.90 20.22
C ALA A 81 -6.55 16.00 19.26
N PHE A 82 -5.92 14.87 18.93
CA PHE A 82 -4.79 14.80 18.01
C PHE A 82 -5.19 14.46 16.57
N ASP A 83 -6.50 14.47 16.26
CA ASP A 83 -7.07 14.10 14.95
C ASP A 83 -6.47 12.79 14.39
N ILE A 84 -6.45 11.72 15.16
CA ILE A 84 -5.97 10.41 14.74
C ILE A 84 -6.98 9.32 15.10
N SER A 85 -6.82 8.13 14.50
CA SER A 85 -7.67 7.00 14.90
C SER A 85 -7.29 6.49 16.28
N ARG A 86 -8.26 5.92 17.02
CA ARG A 86 -8.01 5.24 18.29
C ARG A 86 -6.87 4.21 18.19
N GLN A 87 -6.80 3.48 17.07
CA GLN A 87 -5.73 2.51 16.82
C GLN A 87 -4.36 3.17 16.64
N ALA A 88 -4.30 4.37 16.05
CA ALA A 88 -3.06 5.13 15.98
C ALA A 88 -2.58 5.55 17.36
N VAL A 89 -3.47 5.95 18.28
CA VAL A 89 -3.12 6.23 19.69
C VAL A 89 -2.44 5.02 20.32
N TYR A 90 -3.05 3.82 20.23
CA TYR A 90 -2.43 2.61 20.76
C TYR A 90 -1.05 2.33 20.15
N ARG A 91 -0.85 2.56 18.86
CA ARG A 91 0.47 2.39 18.22
C ARG A 91 1.51 3.38 18.73
N TYR A 92 1.12 4.63 18.98
CA TYR A 92 2.04 5.64 19.54
C TYR A 92 2.39 5.33 20.99
N LEU A 93 1.43 4.87 21.79
CA LEU A 93 1.65 4.51 23.20
C LEU A 93 2.36 3.16 23.39
N LYS A 94 2.21 2.20 22.46
CA LYS A 94 2.87 0.88 22.51
C LYS A 94 4.38 0.94 22.21
N LYS A 95 4.88 2.03 21.63
CA LYS A 95 6.28 2.12 21.17
C LYS A 95 7.33 2.16 22.29
N ILE A 96 6.93 2.05 23.56
CA ILE A 96 7.81 1.89 24.71
C ILE A 96 7.68 0.45 25.25
N ASN A 97 8.46 -0.44 24.63
CA ASN A 97 9.19 -1.53 25.31
C ASN A 97 10.35 -1.94 24.42
#